data_AF-A0A413FYF4-F1
#
_entry.id   AF-A0A413FYF4-F1
#
_cell.length_a   1.000
_cell.length_b   1.000
_cell.length_c   1.000
_cell.angle_alpha   90.00
_cell.angle_beta   90.00
_cell.angle_gamma   90.00
#
_symmetry.space_group_name_H-M   'P 1'
#
loop_
_entity.id
_entity.type
_entity.pdbx_description
1 polymer ?
#
loop_
_entity_poly.entity_id
_entity_poly.type
_entity_poly.pdbx_seq_one_letter_code
_entity_poly.pdbx_strand_id
1 'polypeptide(L)'
;MDDLIYEKDYRQVEPTERDEWSEEVYDRVLNGGMLKAYSEAMDKIPKIIVPEDKKNYEYLLERCDAFVKQHHGRIEGIVDYHHWHSEINLFLPFVEFDDPEDLAFLKEIADKAHTVCFSPAEEGGIRVHIFINYFDEWLPEGAKQLIEYDAIMKDERLASLLGMQDSFKPEDEPDLERIEALLERFETETDLNQSDVFYGVFQLIMKSKDEDITLGKIANLMEVLLYLVLNGGLDQDE
;
A
#
# COMPACT_ATOMS: atom_id res chain seq x y z
N MET A 1 -11.50 -27.76 -43.87
CA MET A 1 -11.90 -27.10 -42.61
C MET A 1 -11.84 -25.63 -42.91
N ASP A 2 -12.91 -24.90 -42.64
CA ASP A 2 -12.93 -23.46 -42.84
C ASP A 2 -12.38 -22.77 -41.59
N ASP A 3 -11.67 -21.67 -41.78
CA ASP A 3 -11.06 -20.91 -40.69
C ASP A 3 -12.15 -20.20 -39.85
N LEU A 4 -12.05 -20.31 -38.52
CA LEU A 4 -12.88 -19.55 -37.60
C LEU A 4 -12.16 -18.24 -37.24
N ILE A 5 -12.62 -17.12 -37.80
CA ILE A 5 -12.08 -15.80 -37.49
C ILE A 5 -13.02 -15.08 -36.52
N TYR A 6 -12.50 -14.62 -35.39
CA TYR A 6 -13.21 -13.79 -34.41
C TYR A 6 -12.52 -12.42 -34.32
N GLU A 7 -13.24 -11.36 -34.65
CA GLU A 7 -12.75 -9.98 -34.64
C GLU A 7 -13.72 -9.09 -33.87
N LYS A 8 -13.19 -8.27 -32.95
CA LYS A 8 -13.92 -7.22 -32.23
C LYS A 8 -12.99 -6.02 -32.02
N ASP A 9 -13.51 -4.82 -32.23
CA ASP A 9 -12.81 -3.57 -31.97
C ASP A 9 -13.31 -2.95 -30.66
N TYR A 10 -12.44 -2.92 -29.65
CA TYR A 10 -12.74 -2.38 -28.33
C TYR A 10 -12.22 -0.96 -28.12
N ARG A 11 -11.71 -0.28 -29.16
CA ARG A 11 -11.17 1.08 -29.05
C ARG A 11 -12.26 2.16 -28.89
N GLN A 12 -13.55 1.78 -28.91
CA GLN A 12 -14.68 2.67 -28.73
C GLN A 12 -15.58 2.16 -27.59
N VAL A 13 -15.89 3.00 -26.61
CA VAL A 13 -16.76 2.68 -25.47
C VAL A 13 -17.81 3.78 -25.32
N GLU A 14 -19.08 3.39 -25.16
CA GLU A 14 -20.19 4.31 -24.85
C GLU A 14 -20.16 4.67 -23.35
N PRO A 15 -20.25 5.95 -22.96
CA PRO A 15 -20.17 6.35 -21.55
C PRO A 15 -21.39 5.86 -20.74
N THR A 16 -21.15 5.43 -19.50
CA THR A 16 -22.16 4.91 -18.57
C THR A 16 -22.35 5.84 -17.36
N GLU A 17 -23.49 5.78 -16.66
CA GLU A 17 -23.74 6.61 -15.44
C GLU A 17 -22.70 6.38 -14.31
N ARG A 18 -22.02 5.23 -14.30
CA ARG A 18 -20.92 4.95 -13.37
C ARG A 18 -19.69 5.83 -13.64
N ASP A 19 -19.59 6.41 -14.84
CA ASP A 19 -18.46 7.24 -15.24
C ASP A 19 -18.48 8.58 -14.49
N GLU A 20 -19.62 9.25 -14.32
CA GLU A 20 -19.66 10.58 -13.67
C GLU A 20 -19.24 10.55 -12.19
N TRP A 21 -19.78 9.62 -11.40
CA TRP A 21 -19.35 9.47 -9.98
C TRP A 21 -17.89 9.03 -9.89
N SER A 22 -17.45 8.12 -10.76
CA SER A 22 -16.05 7.65 -10.77
C SER A 22 -15.11 8.79 -11.14
N GLU A 23 -15.45 9.60 -12.15
CA GLU A 23 -14.72 10.79 -12.55
C GLU A 23 -14.62 11.80 -11.41
N GLU A 24 -15.70 12.03 -10.66
CA GLU A 24 -15.67 12.92 -9.50
C GLU A 24 -14.76 12.39 -8.39
N VAL A 25 -14.81 11.09 -8.09
CA VAL A 25 -13.91 10.44 -7.12
C VAL A 25 -12.45 10.54 -7.58
N TYR A 26 -12.16 10.24 -8.85
CA TYR A 26 -10.81 10.34 -9.41
C TYR A 26 -10.29 11.78 -9.40
N ASP A 27 -11.10 12.75 -9.85
CA ASP A 27 -10.75 14.17 -9.80
C ASP A 27 -10.43 14.59 -8.36
N ARG A 28 -11.25 14.17 -7.39
CA ARG A 28 -11.02 14.52 -6.00
C ARG A 28 -9.79 13.85 -5.40
N VAL A 29 -9.48 12.60 -5.76
CA VAL A 29 -8.24 11.95 -5.33
C VAL A 29 -7.03 12.65 -5.93
N LEU A 30 -7.03 12.93 -7.23
CA LEU A 30 -5.89 13.51 -7.96
C LEU A 30 -5.65 14.99 -7.64
N ASN A 31 -6.72 15.77 -7.56
CA ASN A 31 -6.66 17.24 -7.44
C ASN A 31 -7.08 17.75 -6.05
N GLY A 32 -7.57 16.87 -5.18
CA GLY A 32 -7.92 17.20 -3.80
C GLY A 32 -6.72 17.23 -2.86
N GLY A 33 -6.99 17.01 -1.57
CA GLY A 33 -5.96 17.06 -0.51
C GLY A 33 -5.41 15.69 -0.12
N MET A 34 -6.10 14.60 -0.46
CA MET A 34 -5.83 13.26 0.07
C MET A 34 -4.44 12.75 -0.30
N LEU A 35 -4.06 12.73 -1.59
CA LEU A 35 -2.75 12.22 -2.01
C LEU A 35 -1.59 13.00 -1.39
N LYS A 36 -1.75 14.31 -1.23
CA LYS A 36 -0.75 15.16 -0.56
C LYS A 36 -0.63 14.79 0.92
N ALA A 37 -1.75 14.69 1.64
CA ALA A 37 -1.76 14.32 3.05
C ALA A 37 -1.18 12.91 3.28
N TYR A 38 -1.53 11.96 2.40
CA TYR A 38 -0.99 10.61 2.38
C TYR A 38 0.52 10.62 2.16
N SER A 39 1.00 11.29 1.10
CA SER A 39 2.43 11.40 0.80
C SER A 39 3.22 12.01 1.96
N GLU A 40 2.75 13.10 2.55
CA GLU A 40 3.40 13.75 3.69
C GLU A 40 3.50 12.85 4.93
N ALA A 41 2.52 11.96 5.14
CA ALA A 41 2.57 10.96 6.22
C ALA A 41 3.56 9.84 5.88
N MET A 42 3.51 9.33 4.65
CA MET A 42 4.39 8.27 4.15
C MET A 42 5.87 8.69 4.09
N ASP A 43 6.16 9.96 3.82
CA ASP A 43 7.53 10.50 3.75
C ASP A 43 8.22 10.53 5.12
N LYS A 44 7.46 10.64 6.22
CA LYS A 44 8.00 10.62 7.58
C LYS A 44 8.42 9.21 8.02
N ILE A 45 7.94 8.19 7.32
CA ILE A 45 8.14 6.80 7.67
C ILE A 45 9.49 6.35 7.08
N PRO A 46 10.41 5.86 7.93
CA PRO A 46 11.68 5.33 7.47
C PRO A 46 11.48 4.22 6.43
N LYS A 47 12.30 4.23 5.39
CA LYS A 47 12.30 3.22 4.34
C LYS A 47 13.40 2.21 4.62
N ILE A 48 13.07 0.94 4.46
CA ILE A 48 14.01 -0.17 4.62
C ILE A 48 14.20 -0.88 3.29
N ILE A 49 15.37 -1.47 3.08
CA ILE A 49 15.62 -2.32 1.91
C ILE A 49 15.00 -3.69 2.19
N VAL A 50 14.17 -4.17 1.25
CA VAL A 50 13.65 -5.55 1.30
C VAL A 50 14.72 -6.50 0.76
N PRO A 51 15.30 -7.40 1.58
CA PRO A 51 16.44 -8.21 1.13
C PRO A 51 16.13 -9.17 0.00
N GLU A 52 14.89 -9.66 -0.07
CA GLU A 52 14.43 -10.55 -1.14
C GLU A 52 14.26 -9.80 -2.45
N ASP A 53 13.58 -8.65 -2.42
CA ASP A 53 13.36 -7.83 -3.61
C ASP A 53 14.64 -7.20 -4.15
N LYS A 54 15.58 -6.85 -3.27
CA LYS A 54 16.93 -6.48 -3.69
C LYS A 54 17.58 -7.60 -4.53
N LYS A 55 17.51 -8.85 -4.08
CA LYS A 55 18.08 -10.00 -4.81
C LYS A 55 17.34 -10.23 -6.13
N ASN A 56 16.01 -10.11 -6.11
CA ASN A 56 15.19 -10.24 -7.32
C ASN A 56 15.54 -9.14 -8.34
N TYR A 57 15.74 -7.90 -7.90
CA TYR A 57 16.18 -6.80 -8.73
C TYR A 57 17.57 -7.06 -9.34
N GLU A 58 18.55 -7.42 -8.53
CA GLU A 58 19.91 -7.69 -9.01
C GLU A 58 19.94 -8.86 -10.02
N TYR A 59 19.18 -9.93 -9.73
CA TYR A 59 19.04 -11.07 -10.63
C TYR A 59 18.35 -10.71 -11.95
N LEU A 60 17.21 -10.02 -11.89
CA LEU A 60 16.48 -9.63 -13.09
C LEU A 60 17.26 -8.62 -13.92
N LEU A 61 18.02 -7.71 -13.30
CA LEU A 61 18.85 -6.75 -14.02
C LEU A 61 19.92 -7.46 -14.86
N GLU A 62 20.60 -8.47 -14.30
CA GLU A 62 21.58 -9.28 -15.04
C GLU A 62 20.94 -10.04 -16.20
N ARG A 63 19.78 -10.66 -15.97
CA ARG A 63 19.03 -11.39 -17.02
C ARG A 63 18.53 -10.45 -18.12
N CYS A 64 18.03 -9.28 -17.75
CA CYS A 64 17.58 -8.24 -18.67
C CYS A 64 18.74 -7.70 -19.51
N ASP A 65 19.93 -7.48 -18.91
CA ASP A 65 21.11 -7.02 -19.66
C ASP A 65 21.51 -8.03 -20.75
N ALA A 66 21.52 -9.32 -20.41
CA ALA A 66 21.80 -10.39 -21.38
C ALA A 66 20.77 -10.42 -22.52
N PHE A 67 19.48 -10.34 -22.18
CA PHE A 67 18.39 -10.31 -23.16
C PHE A 67 18.49 -9.08 -24.07
N VAL A 68 18.61 -7.88 -23.50
CA VAL A 68 18.74 -6.62 -24.26
C VAL A 68 19.94 -6.65 -25.20
N LYS A 69 21.06 -7.24 -24.76
CA LYS A 69 22.26 -7.38 -25.59
C LYS A 69 22.05 -8.29 -26.81
N GLN A 70 21.33 -9.39 -26.63
CA GLN A 70 20.98 -10.31 -27.73
C GLN A 70 20.02 -9.65 -28.73
N HIS A 71 19.11 -8.82 -28.25
CA HIS A 71 18.10 -8.14 -29.07
C HIS A 71 18.51 -6.73 -29.52
N HIS A 72 19.79 -6.36 -29.35
CA HIS A 72 20.37 -5.09 -29.78
C HIS A 72 19.63 -3.84 -29.25
N GLY A 73 19.16 -3.91 -28.00
CA GLY A 73 18.48 -2.80 -27.33
C GLY A 73 19.37 -1.96 -26.41
N ARG A 74 18.70 -1.18 -25.57
CA ARG A 74 19.27 -0.36 -24.49
C ARG A 74 18.59 -0.72 -23.17
N ILE A 75 19.32 -0.68 -22.05
CA ILE A 75 18.79 -0.97 -20.72
C ILE A 75 19.13 0.18 -19.75
N GLU A 76 18.21 0.46 -18.83
CA GLU A 76 18.44 1.34 -17.68
C GLU A 76 17.95 0.63 -16.41
N GLY A 77 18.86 0.35 -15.47
CA GLY A 77 18.51 -0.11 -14.12
C GLY A 77 18.68 1.04 -13.14
N ILE A 78 17.63 1.36 -12.40
CA ILE A 78 17.58 2.48 -11.45
C ILE A 78 17.21 1.95 -10.07
N VAL A 79 18.00 2.33 -9.07
CA VAL A 79 17.62 2.28 -7.64
C VAL A 79 17.83 3.69 -7.08
N ASP A 80 16.73 4.40 -6.87
CA ASP A 80 16.74 5.78 -6.40
C ASP A 80 16.49 5.81 -4.88
N TYR A 81 17.54 6.08 -4.11
CA TYR A 81 17.49 6.22 -2.65
C TYR A 81 16.95 7.58 -2.18
N HIS A 82 16.76 8.54 -3.08
CA HIS A 82 16.16 9.83 -2.75
C HIS A 82 14.65 9.81 -2.90
N HIS A 83 14.15 9.06 -3.89
CA HIS A 83 12.71 8.91 -4.16
C HIS A 83 12.16 7.52 -3.78
N TRP A 84 13.00 6.64 -3.21
CA TRP A 84 12.62 5.30 -2.74
C TRP A 84 11.98 4.42 -3.81
N HIS A 85 12.53 4.49 -5.02
CA HIS A 85 11.98 3.86 -6.21
C HIS A 85 13.00 2.93 -6.86
N SER A 86 12.55 1.84 -7.49
CA SER A 86 13.44 1.02 -8.31
C SER A 86 12.75 0.48 -9.55
N GLU A 87 13.48 0.46 -10.65
CA GLU A 87 12.96 -0.04 -11.92
C GLU A 87 14.05 -0.51 -12.87
N ILE A 88 13.67 -1.40 -13.78
CA ILE A 88 14.49 -1.84 -14.91
C ILE A 88 13.71 -1.52 -16.18
N ASN A 89 14.32 -0.75 -17.07
CA ASN A 89 13.77 -0.37 -18.35
C ASN A 89 14.56 -1.00 -19.48
N LEU A 90 13.87 -1.73 -20.36
CA LEU A 90 14.43 -2.28 -21.58
C LEU A 90 13.82 -1.51 -22.75
N PHE A 91 14.65 -0.98 -23.63
CA PHE A 91 14.25 -0.31 -24.85
C PHE A 91 14.68 -1.15 -26.03
N LEU A 92 13.70 -1.72 -26.72
CA LEU A 92 13.89 -2.71 -27.77
C LEU A 92 13.21 -2.22 -29.06
N PRO A 93 13.80 -2.45 -30.25
CA PRO A 93 13.11 -2.14 -31.50
C PRO A 93 11.82 -2.97 -31.67
N PHE A 94 11.81 -4.18 -31.12
CA PHE A 94 10.70 -5.14 -31.08
C PHE A 94 10.98 -6.15 -29.95
N VAL A 95 9.94 -6.77 -29.39
CA VAL A 95 10.07 -7.83 -28.39
C VAL A 95 9.10 -8.97 -28.70
N GLU A 96 9.63 -10.19 -28.64
CA GLU A 96 8.91 -11.44 -28.80
C GLU A 96 9.53 -12.46 -27.85
N PHE A 97 8.71 -13.37 -27.33
CA PHE A 97 9.13 -14.49 -26.50
C PHE A 97 8.56 -15.75 -27.15
N ASP A 98 9.29 -16.35 -28.10
CA ASP A 98 8.79 -17.43 -28.97
C ASP A 98 9.42 -18.81 -28.69
N ASP A 99 10.56 -18.84 -28.01
CA ASP A 99 11.22 -20.07 -27.59
C ASP A 99 11.03 -20.39 -26.09
N PRO A 100 11.28 -21.65 -25.67
CA PRO A 100 11.11 -22.05 -24.27
C PRO A 100 11.98 -21.30 -23.26
N GLU A 101 13.16 -20.80 -23.66
CA GLU A 101 14.06 -20.04 -22.79
C GLU A 101 13.52 -18.63 -22.58
N ASP A 102 13.09 -17.97 -23.65
CA ASP A 102 12.49 -16.63 -23.61
C ASP A 102 11.16 -16.63 -22.83
N LEU A 103 10.30 -17.63 -23.05
CA LEU A 103 9.07 -17.79 -22.28
C LEU A 103 9.35 -18.06 -20.79
N ALA A 104 10.41 -18.82 -20.48
CA ALA A 104 10.83 -19.03 -19.09
C ALA A 104 11.34 -17.73 -18.47
N PHE A 105 12.08 -16.90 -19.20
CA PHE A 105 12.51 -15.59 -18.74
C PHE A 105 11.34 -14.63 -18.50
N LEU A 106 10.34 -14.59 -19.38
CA LEU A 106 9.12 -13.80 -19.15
C LEU A 106 8.40 -14.24 -17.86
N LYS A 107 8.38 -15.55 -17.59
CA LYS A 107 7.85 -16.08 -16.33
C LYS A 107 8.70 -15.65 -15.13
N GLU A 108 10.03 -15.69 -15.22
CA GLU A 108 10.92 -15.19 -14.16
C GLU A 108 10.63 -13.73 -13.83
N ILE A 109 10.39 -12.88 -14.85
CA ILE A 109 9.98 -11.49 -14.65
C ILE A 109 8.65 -11.44 -13.88
N ALA A 110 7.63 -12.20 -14.32
CA ALA A 110 6.32 -12.21 -13.68
C ALA A 110 6.36 -12.72 -12.23
N ASP A 111 7.23 -13.68 -11.91
CA ASP A 111 7.35 -14.28 -10.58
C ASP A 111 8.13 -13.38 -9.60
N LYS A 112 9.01 -12.51 -10.10
CA LYS A 112 9.97 -11.72 -9.28
C LYS A 112 9.71 -10.23 -9.26
N ALA A 113 9.02 -9.71 -10.27
CA ALA A 113 8.66 -8.31 -10.33
C ALA A 113 7.30 -8.06 -9.66
N HIS A 114 7.11 -6.84 -9.21
CA HIS A 114 5.81 -6.38 -8.71
C HIS A 114 4.92 -5.89 -9.85
N THR A 115 5.52 -5.37 -10.93
CA THR A 115 4.79 -5.00 -12.15
C THR A 115 5.70 -5.12 -13.35
N VAL A 116 5.11 -5.50 -14.49
CA VAL A 116 5.73 -5.40 -15.81
C VAL A 116 4.77 -4.70 -16.77
N CYS A 117 5.26 -3.71 -17.51
CA CYS A 117 4.48 -2.92 -18.46
C CYS A 117 5.19 -2.88 -19.82
N PHE A 118 4.43 -3.12 -20.88
CA PHE A 118 4.88 -2.98 -22.26
C PHE A 118 4.22 -1.76 -22.87
N SER A 119 5.03 -0.83 -23.36
CA SER A 119 4.54 0.44 -23.92
C SER A 119 5.37 0.86 -25.13
N PRO A 120 4.84 1.71 -26.03
CA PRO A 120 5.67 2.33 -27.05
C PRO A 120 6.77 3.17 -26.42
N ALA A 121 8.01 3.05 -26.93
CA ALA A 121 9.09 3.96 -26.53
C ALA A 121 8.98 5.29 -27.29
N GLU A 122 9.35 6.40 -26.65
CA GLU A 122 9.28 7.75 -27.27
C GLU A 122 10.10 7.85 -28.57
N GLU A 123 11.24 7.18 -28.62
CA GLU A 123 12.14 7.14 -29.78
C GLU A 123 11.74 6.07 -30.82
N GLY A 124 10.61 5.38 -30.62
CA GLY A 124 10.15 4.25 -31.41
C GLY A 124 10.57 2.89 -30.83
N GLY A 125 9.86 1.84 -31.21
CA GLY A 125 10.00 0.50 -30.62
C GLY A 125 9.16 0.32 -29.35
N ILE A 126 9.59 -0.60 -28.48
CA ILE A 126 8.90 -1.01 -27.26
C ILE A 126 9.79 -0.72 -26.04
N ARG A 127 9.20 -0.12 -25.02
CA ARG A 127 9.73 -0.07 -23.65
C ARG A 127 9.07 -1.17 -22.84
N VAL A 128 9.89 -2.04 -22.26
CA VAL A 128 9.49 -2.95 -21.19
C VAL A 128 9.95 -2.34 -19.87
N HIS A 129 9.00 -1.94 -19.03
CA HIS A 129 9.23 -1.38 -17.71
C HIS A 129 8.94 -2.45 -16.66
N ILE A 130 9.91 -2.73 -15.82
CA ILE A 130 9.82 -3.71 -14.73
C ILE A 130 10.01 -2.96 -13.42
N PHE A 131 9.03 -3.06 -12.54
CA PHE A 131 9.03 -2.43 -11.23
C PHE A 131 9.15 -3.47 -10.12
N ILE A 132 10.00 -3.17 -9.13
CA ILE A 132 10.27 -4.03 -7.98
C ILE A 132 10.28 -3.15 -6.73
N ASN A 133 9.62 -3.60 -5.65
CA ASN A 133 9.65 -2.91 -4.35
C ASN A 133 10.98 -3.13 -3.63
N TYR A 134 12.07 -2.56 -4.14
CA TYR A 134 13.38 -2.61 -3.48
C TYR A 134 13.34 -2.03 -2.06
N PHE A 135 12.42 -1.10 -1.84
CA PHE A 135 12.16 -0.45 -0.58
C PHE A 135 10.77 -0.81 -0.06
N ASP A 136 10.65 -0.88 1.26
CA ASP A 136 9.38 -0.97 1.97
C ASP A 136 9.33 0.06 3.10
N GLU A 137 8.13 0.37 3.53
CA GLU A 137 7.89 1.21 4.70
C GLU A 137 8.17 0.43 5.99
N TRP A 138 8.89 1.04 6.93
CA TRP A 138 8.98 0.47 8.27
C TRP A 138 7.67 0.72 9.03
N LEU A 139 6.67 -0.11 8.77
CA LEU A 139 5.34 -0.06 9.37
C LEU A 139 4.88 -1.44 9.84
N PRO A 140 4.09 -1.49 10.93
CA PRO A 140 3.31 -2.68 11.26
C PRO A 140 2.28 -2.99 10.17
N GLU A 141 1.96 -4.28 10.00
CA GLU A 141 0.88 -4.73 9.13
C GLU A 141 -0.44 -4.05 9.55
N GLY A 142 -1.18 -3.47 8.59
CA GLY A 142 -2.41 -2.73 8.87
C GLY A 142 -2.23 -1.21 9.10
N ALA A 143 -1.01 -0.74 9.41
CA ALA A 143 -0.79 0.68 9.71
C ALA A 143 -0.91 1.58 8.47
N LYS A 144 -0.59 1.05 7.28
CA LYS A 144 -0.72 1.78 6.02
C LYS A 144 -2.18 2.14 5.72
N GLN A 145 -3.09 1.21 5.99
CA GLN A 145 -4.54 1.41 5.81
C GLN A 145 -5.08 2.49 6.75
N LEU A 146 -4.53 2.64 7.96
CA LEU A 146 -4.89 3.73 8.86
C LEU A 146 -4.43 5.10 8.31
N ILE A 147 -3.23 5.16 7.74
CA ILE A 147 -2.72 6.39 7.11
C ILE A 147 -3.57 6.77 5.88
N GLU A 148 -3.99 5.79 5.09
CA GLU A 148 -4.92 6.00 3.96
C GLU A 148 -6.28 6.51 4.46
N TYR A 149 -6.82 5.89 5.50
CA TYR A 149 -8.07 6.31 6.13
C TYR A 149 -7.99 7.76 6.62
N ASP A 150 -6.95 8.10 7.39
CA ASP A 150 -6.74 9.46 7.90
C ASP A 150 -6.58 10.49 6.76
N ALA A 151 -5.94 10.10 5.66
CA ALA A 151 -5.79 10.97 4.49
C ALA A 151 -7.13 11.21 3.79
N ILE A 152 -7.99 10.19 3.69
CA ILE A 152 -9.33 10.31 3.10
C ILE A 152 -10.23 11.15 4.00
N MET A 153 -10.22 10.93 5.31
CA MET A 153 -11.09 11.64 6.26
C MET A 153 -10.77 13.14 6.36
N LYS A 154 -9.53 13.55 6.09
CA LYS A 154 -9.16 14.97 5.95
C LYS A 154 -9.79 15.66 4.73
N ASP A 155 -10.34 14.89 3.80
CA ASP A 155 -11.05 15.37 2.63
C ASP A 155 -12.55 15.06 2.77
N GLU A 156 -13.29 15.95 3.44
CA GLU A 156 -14.71 15.75 3.76
C GLU A 156 -15.57 15.35 2.55
N ARG A 157 -15.31 15.95 1.38
CA ARG A 157 -16.05 15.62 0.15
C ARG A 157 -15.71 14.23 -0.36
N LEU A 158 -14.42 13.86 -0.35
CA LEU A 158 -13.99 12.51 -0.74
C LEU A 158 -14.56 11.46 0.22
N ALA A 159 -14.48 11.72 1.53
CA ALA A 159 -15.06 10.85 2.55
C ALA A 159 -16.57 10.67 2.34
N SER A 160 -17.30 11.74 1.99
CA SER A 160 -18.73 11.67 1.66
C SER A 160 -19.00 10.83 0.42
N LEU A 161 -18.25 11.07 -0.67
CA LEU A 161 -18.37 10.33 -1.93
C LEU A 161 -18.13 8.83 -1.76
N LEU A 162 -17.25 8.46 -0.83
CA LEU A 162 -16.93 7.09 -0.48
C LEU A 162 -17.83 6.49 0.62
N GLY A 163 -18.78 7.27 1.16
CA GLY A 163 -19.66 6.82 2.24
C GLY A 163 -18.94 6.57 3.58
N MET A 164 -17.80 7.22 3.80
CA MET A 164 -16.95 7.03 4.99
C MET A 164 -17.32 7.96 6.16
N GLN A 165 -18.22 8.93 5.94
CA GLN A 165 -18.69 9.85 6.98
C GLN A 165 -19.52 9.16 8.08
N ASP A 166 -20.03 7.95 7.84
CA ASP A 166 -20.91 7.20 8.77
C ASP A 166 -20.15 6.09 9.55
N SER A 167 -18.81 6.10 9.55
CA SER A 167 -18.01 5.06 10.21
C SER A 167 -18.11 5.08 11.74
N PHE A 168 -18.46 6.23 12.32
CA PHE A 168 -18.89 6.37 13.70
C PHE A 168 -20.26 7.02 13.74
N LYS A 169 -21.21 6.38 14.40
CA LYS A 169 -22.56 6.91 14.53
C LYS A 169 -22.61 7.85 15.75
N PRO A 170 -23.61 8.73 15.86
CA PRO A 170 -23.78 9.58 17.05
C PRO A 170 -23.83 8.78 18.37
N GLU A 171 -24.31 7.53 18.33
CA GLU A 171 -24.26 6.63 19.49
C GLU A 171 -22.84 6.20 19.93
N ASP A 172 -21.83 6.33 19.07
CA ASP A 172 -20.43 5.98 19.34
C ASP A 172 -19.64 7.16 19.96
N GLU A 173 -20.15 8.39 19.85
CA GLU A 173 -19.52 9.63 20.34
C GLU A 173 -19.10 9.56 21.82
N PRO A 174 -19.90 9.01 22.76
CA PRO A 174 -19.49 8.90 24.16
C PRO A 174 -18.29 7.96 24.39
N ASP A 175 -18.19 6.87 23.61
CA ASP A 175 -17.09 5.93 23.72
C ASP A 175 -15.81 6.49 23.07
N LEU A 176 -15.94 7.26 21.99
CA LEU A 176 -14.83 7.99 21.37
C LEU A 176 -14.25 9.06 22.28
N GLU A 177 -15.10 9.92 22.88
CA GLU A 177 -14.67 10.91 23.86
C GLU A 177 -13.93 10.27 25.04
N ARG A 178 -14.40 9.09 25.48
CA ARG A 178 -13.76 8.34 26.56
C ARG A 178 -12.39 7.78 26.15
N ILE A 179 -12.25 7.27 24.92
CA ILE A 179 -10.97 6.81 24.38
C ILE A 179 -9.98 7.98 24.28
N GLU A 180 -10.40 9.13 23.74
CA GLU A 180 -9.55 10.32 23.64
C GLU A 180 -9.06 10.79 25.01
N ALA A 181 -9.96 10.89 25.99
CA ALA A 181 -9.59 11.26 27.36
C ALA A 181 -8.62 10.26 27.99
N LEU A 182 -8.73 8.96 27.68
CA LEU A 182 -7.79 7.95 28.16
C LEU A 182 -6.42 8.07 27.49
N LEU A 183 -6.36 8.34 26.19
CA LEU A 183 -5.10 8.58 25.48
C LEU A 183 -4.34 9.79 26.07
N GLU A 184 -5.04 10.90 26.32
CA GLU A 184 -4.44 12.09 26.97
C GLU A 184 -3.88 11.75 28.36
N ARG A 185 -4.59 10.91 29.12
CA ARG A 185 -4.12 10.43 30.42
C ARG A 185 -2.89 9.53 30.31
N PHE A 186 -2.81 8.64 29.32
CA PHE A 186 -1.60 7.85 29.10
C PHE A 186 -0.40 8.74 28.77
N GLU A 187 -0.57 9.73 27.91
CA GLU A 187 0.51 10.68 27.55
C GLU A 187 0.95 11.55 28.74
N THR A 188 0.02 11.87 29.65
CA THR A 188 0.30 12.75 30.79
C THR A 188 0.80 11.99 32.02
N GLU A 189 0.28 10.80 32.28
CA GLU A 189 0.49 10.04 33.52
C GLU A 189 1.49 8.89 33.34
N THR A 190 1.91 8.55 32.12
CA THR A 190 2.79 7.42 31.82
C THR A 190 3.85 7.75 30.76
N ASP A 191 4.85 6.88 30.60
CA ASP A 191 5.85 6.99 29.52
C ASP A 191 5.42 6.27 28.22
N LEU A 192 4.19 5.75 28.16
CA LEU A 192 3.68 5.01 26.99
C LEU A 192 3.18 5.98 25.93
N ASN A 193 3.60 5.78 24.68
CA ASN A 193 3.00 6.49 23.55
C ASN A 193 1.72 5.77 23.06
N GLN A 194 0.97 6.42 22.19
CA GLN A 194 -0.31 5.87 21.67
C GLN A 194 -0.16 4.47 21.08
N SER A 195 0.92 4.20 20.32
CA SER A 195 1.18 2.88 19.73
C SER A 195 1.37 1.79 20.79
N ASP A 196 2.06 2.10 21.88
CA ASP A 196 2.26 1.18 23.00
C ASP A 196 0.95 0.85 23.71
N VAL A 197 0.08 1.86 23.87
CA VAL A 197 -1.26 1.72 24.47
C VAL A 197 -2.14 0.82 23.60
N PHE A 198 -2.21 1.08 22.30
CA PHE A 198 -3.00 0.26 21.37
C PHE A 198 -2.48 -1.17 21.30
N TYR A 199 -1.16 -1.37 21.29
CA TYR A 199 -0.58 -2.71 21.35
C TYR A 199 -0.93 -3.45 22.64
N GLY A 200 -0.88 -2.77 23.80
CA GLY A 200 -1.27 -3.34 25.09
C GLY A 200 -2.74 -3.76 25.12
N VAL A 201 -3.64 -2.93 24.61
CA VAL A 201 -5.07 -3.25 24.49
C VAL A 201 -5.30 -4.44 23.55
N PHE A 202 -4.61 -4.47 22.41
CA PHE A 202 -4.68 -5.59 21.48
C PHE A 202 -4.24 -6.92 22.12
N GLN A 203 -3.18 -6.91 22.94
CA GLN A 203 -2.77 -8.10 23.70
C GLN A 203 -3.85 -8.57 24.69
N LEU A 204 -4.58 -7.65 25.32
CA LEU A 204 -5.69 -8.00 26.21
C LEU A 204 -6.87 -8.64 25.45
N ILE A 205 -7.19 -8.12 24.27
CA ILE A 205 -8.21 -8.68 23.36
C ILE A 205 -7.83 -10.11 22.92
N MET A 206 -6.58 -10.29 22.50
CA MET A 206 -6.07 -11.60 22.09
C MET A 206 -6.12 -12.64 23.23
N LYS A 207 -5.88 -12.20 24.47
CA LYS A 207 -6.03 -13.06 25.66
C LYS A 207 -7.48 -13.37 25.99
N SER A 208 -8.43 -12.45 25.76
CA SER A 208 -9.84 -12.67 26.07
C SER A 208 -10.58 -13.58 25.08
N LYS A 209 -10.01 -13.81 23.88
CA LYS A 209 -10.65 -14.59 22.78
C LYS A 209 -12.06 -14.09 22.42
N ASP A 210 -12.28 -12.78 22.60
CA ASP A 210 -13.55 -12.16 22.29
C ASP A 210 -13.58 -11.81 20.79
N GLU A 211 -14.62 -12.25 20.08
CA GLU A 211 -14.77 -12.02 18.64
C GLU A 211 -15.55 -10.73 18.34
N ASP A 212 -16.21 -10.13 19.33
CA ASP A 212 -17.04 -8.94 19.15
C ASP A 212 -16.40 -7.72 19.82
N ILE A 213 -15.53 -7.02 19.09
CA ILE A 213 -14.80 -5.85 19.59
C ILE A 213 -15.59 -4.58 19.27
N THR A 214 -16.05 -3.89 20.31
CA THR A 214 -16.73 -2.59 20.22
C THR A 214 -15.87 -1.46 20.80
N LEU A 215 -16.17 -0.20 20.46
CA LEU A 215 -15.46 0.98 21.00
C LEU A 215 -15.54 1.05 22.52
N GLY A 216 -16.72 0.83 23.11
CA GLY A 216 -16.86 0.76 24.57
C GLY A 216 -16.03 -0.35 25.22
N LYS A 217 -15.83 -1.49 24.55
CA LYS A 217 -14.91 -2.54 25.04
C LYS A 217 -13.46 -2.09 24.96
N ILE A 218 -13.06 -1.43 23.87
CA ILE A 218 -11.70 -0.85 23.73
C ILE A 218 -11.45 0.17 24.85
N ALA A 219 -12.39 1.08 25.11
CA ALA A 219 -12.30 2.07 26.19
C ALA A 219 -12.12 1.41 27.57
N ASN A 220 -12.91 0.36 27.87
CA ASN A 220 -12.79 -0.38 29.12
C ASN A 220 -11.41 -1.07 29.26
N LEU A 221 -10.89 -1.65 28.18
CA LEU A 221 -9.57 -2.30 28.19
C LEU A 221 -8.43 -1.28 28.33
N MET A 222 -8.56 -0.09 27.74
CA MET A 222 -7.64 1.02 27.97
C MET A 222 -7.62 1.47 29.43
N GLU A 223 -8.77 1.56 30.10
CA GLU A 223 -8.83 1.85 31.53
C GLU A 223 -8.15 0.79 32.38
N VAL A 224 -8.37 -0.49 32.07
CA VAL A 224 -7.71 -1.60 32.75
C VAL A 224 -6.20 -1.51 32.56
N LEU A 225 -5.74 -1.29 31.33
CA LEU A 225 -4.32 -1.13 31.01
C LEU A 225 -3.72 0.06 31.77
N LEU A 226 -4.41 1.21 31.79
CA LEU A 226 -3.95 2.41 32.49
C LEU A 226 -3.82 2.15 33.99
N TYR A 227 -4.81 1.48 34.58
CA TYR A 227 -4.75 1.06 35.98
C TYR A 227 -3.56 0.14 36.25
N LEU A 228 -3.32 -0.86 35.40
CA LEU A 228 -2.20 -1.79 35.55
C LEU A 228 -0.85 -1.06 35.44
N VAL A 229 -0.70 -0.16 34.49
CA VAL A 229 0.53 0.62 34.28
C VAL A 229 0.81 1.54 35.47
N LEU A 230 -0.21 2.28 35.94
CA LEU A 230 -0.06 3.21 37.06
C LEU A 230 0.18 2.52 38.41
N ASN A 231 -0.30 1.28 38.57
CA ASN A 231 -0.18 0.53 39.82
C ASN A 231 0.87 -0.60 39.76
N GLY A 232 1.72 -0.63 38.72
CA GLY A 232 2.89 -1.53 38.62
C GLY A 232 2.56 -3.00 38.32
N GLY A 233 1.44 -3.29 37.66
CA GLY A 233 0.92 -4.63 37.43
C GLY A 233 0.99 -5.11 35.97
N LEU A 234 2.19 -5.28 35.41
CA LEU A 234 2.42 -6.19 34.28
C LEU A 234 3.55 -7.22 34.54
N ASP A 235 4.21 -7.14 35.70
CA ASP A 235 5.18 -8.12 36.19
C ASP A 235 4.71 -8.71 37.54
N GLN A 236 3.83 -9.71 37.49
CA GLN A 236 3.83 -10.78 38.48
C GLN A 236 3.63 -12.10 37.73
N ASP A 237 4.74 -12.78 37.48
CA ASP A 237 4.77 -14.21 37.23
C ASP A 237 4.10 -14.93 38.41
N GLU A 238 2.94 -15.55 38.16
CA GLU A 238 2.52 -16.84 38.74
C GLU A 238 1.66 -17.61 37.71
#